data_AF-A0AAV0DQA1-F1
#
_entry.id   AF-A0AAV0DQA1-F1
#
_cell.length_a   1.000
_cell.length_b   1.000
_cell.length_c   1.000
_cell.angle_alpha   90.00
_cell.angle_beta   90.00
_cell.angle_gamma   90.00
#
_symmetry.space_group_name_H-M   'P 1'
#
loop_
_entity.id
_entity.type
_entity.pdbx_description
1 polymer ?
#
loop_
_entity_poly.entity_id
_entity_poly.type
_entity_poly.pdbx_seq_one_letter_code
_entity_poly.pdbx_strand_id
1 'polypeptide(L)'
;MGICWSFASNNQTPPATSTTTLGHLTSSSAGISHTTSNITTSTSSALSGKSAASGGTSSSKFSAAEPSSGGDDDMLGEEGRILSHPNLRIFTFAELRAATRNFRSDTVLGEGGFGKVYKGWIEDRGGTTASKSGSGTVIAVKKLNSESFQGYEEWQSEVNFLGCLSHPNLVKLIGYSWDEKELLLVYEFMQKGSLENHLFGRGSAVNPLPWEVRLKILIDAARGLAFLHASENKVIYRDFKASNILLDGSYNAKISDFGLAKFGPSASQSHVTTRVMGTPGYAAPEYVATGHLYVKSDVYGFGVVVVEMLTGLRVIDPNRPNGQQTLVEWIKPHLAEKRKLKDKMDSRLAGRYPSRAAVQIAQLALSCLGSEPKMRPSMKEVVATLEQIESVDERPGPTRKATNNSRNTKSYRHGGSDHRPLRHSPPPLHPPRKDPIRSRT
;
A
#
# COMPACT_ATOMS: atom_id res chain seq x y z
N MET A 1 23.22 -4.04 17.29
CA MET A 1 24.03 -4.54 16.16
C MET A 1 23.29 -4.20 14.89
N GLY A 2 23.73 -3.14 14.20
CA GLY A 2 23.07 -2.60 13.01
C GLY A 2 23.68 -3.15 11.73
N ILE A 3 22.88 -3.15 10.66
CA ILE A 3 23.35 -3.36 9.30
C ILE A 3 22.71 -2.28 8.43
N CYS A 4 23.57 -1.39 7.91
CA CYS A 4 23.32 -0.33 6.94
C CYS A 4 22.84 -0.88 5.60
N TRP A 5 21.98 -0.12 4.90
CA TRP A 5 22.02 -0.01 3.44
C TRP A 5 21.83 1.45 3.04
N SER A 6 22.89 2.04 2.51
CA SER A 6 22.92 3.36 1.87
C SER A 6 22.78 3.18 0.36
N PHE A 7 22.02 4.05 -0.29
CA PHE A 7 22.26 4.42 -1.69
C PHE A 7 22.47 5.92 -1.74
N ALA A 8 23.72 6.32 -2.00
CA ALA A 8 24.10 7.72 -2.20
C ALA A 8 23.95 8.07 -3.69
N SER A 9 23.19 9.13 -3.96
CA SER A 9 23.16 9.78 -5.27
C SER A 9 24.37 10.70 -5.38
N ASN A 10 25.40 10.29 -6.11
CA ASN A 10 26.55 11.16 -6.39
C ASN A 10 26.28 11.92 -7.69
N ASN A 11 25.93 13.21 -7.56
CA ASN A 11 25.85 14.14 -8.69
C ASN A 11 26.93 15.21 -8.49
N GLN A 12 28.08 15.01 -9.13
CA GLN A 12 29.11 16.04 -9.29
C GLN A 12 29.40 16.21 -10.77
N THR A 13 28.94 17.33 -11.33
CA THR A 13 29.43 17.91 -12.58
C THR A 13 30.52 18.93 -12.27
N PRO A 14 31.65 18.92 -12.98
CA PRO A 14 32.51 20.09 -13.11
C PRO A 14 32.41 20.73 -14.52
N PRO A 15 32.89 21.98 -14.69
CA PRO A 15 32.44 22.89 -15.75
C PRO A 15 33.26 22.85 -17.05
N ALA A 16 32.74 23.62 -18.02
CA ALA A 16 33.13 23.72 -19.41
C ALA A 16 34.57 24.18 -19.73
N THR A 17 35.08 23.69 -20.87
CA THR A 17 36.11 24.37 -21.68
C THR A 17 35.83 24.19 -23.17
N SER A 18 35.86 25.31 -23.88
CA SER A 18 35.78 25.51 -25.32
C SER A 18 37.03 25.02 -26.07
N THR A 19 36.86 24.38 -27.23
CA THR A 19 37.86 24.43 -28.31
C THR A 19 37.26 24.21 -29.69
N THR A 20 37.64 25.09 -30.60
CA THR A 20 37.36 25.20 -32.03
C THR A 20 38.13 24.15 -32.84
N THR A 21 37.54 23.54 -33.87
CA THR A 21 38.29 23.16 -35.10
C THR A 21 37.38 22.89 -36.30
N LEU A 22 37.72 23.49 -37.44
CA LEU A 22 37.19 23.26 -38.80
C LEU A 22 37.69 21.92 -39.37
N GLY A 23 36.93 21.32 -40.32
CA GLY A 23 37.41 20.18 -41.12
C GLY A 23 36.42 19.58 -42.15
N HIS A 24 36.24 20.33 -43.25
CA HIS A 24 35.82 20.02 -44.64
C HIS A 24 35.63 18.56 -45.20
N LEU A 25 34.60 18.42 -46.09
CA LEU A 25 34.41 17.54 -47.30
C LEU A 25 34.19 16.02 -47.12
N THR A 26 33.40 15.27 -47.92
CA THR A 26 32.92 15.35 -49.33
C THR A 26 31.65 14.48 -49.54
N SER A 27 30.84 14.85 -50.56
CA SER A 27 30.01 14.02 -51.49
C SER A 27 28.87 13.15 -50.91
N SER A 28 27.68 12.99 -51.51
CA SER A 28 27.24 13.14 -52.90
C SER A 28 25.70 13.18 -52.96
N SER A 29 25.18 13.93 -53.92
CA SER A 29 23.77 14.10 -54.31
C SER A 29 23.15 12.86 -54.95
N ALA A 30 21.83 12.64 -54.79
CA ALA A 30 20.84 12.80 -55.85
C ALA A 30 19.44 12.24 -55.47
N GLY A 31 18.42 13.09 -55.65
CA GLY A 31 17.10 12.74 -56.20
C GLY A 31 16.06 12.05 -55.30
N ILE A 32 14.93 12.72 -55.05
CA ILE A 32 13.66 12.52 -55.80
C ILE A 32 12.58 13.46 -55.21
N SER A 33 11.75 13.95 -56.13
CA SER A 33 10.85 15.09 -56.07
C SER A 33 9.57 14.93 -55.26
N HIS A 34 9.05 16.08 -54.81
CA HIS A 34 7.69 16.32 -54.33
C HIS A 34 6.66 16.41 -55.46
N THR A 35 5.39 16.17 -55.15
CA THR A 35 4.23 16.60 -55.96
C THR A 35 3.14 17.16 -55.03
N THR A 36 2.93 18.48 -55.15
CA THR A 36 1.71 19.35 -55.08
C THR A 36 0.42 18.80 -54.41
N SER A 37 -0.42 19.58 -53.69
CA SER A 37 -0.89 20.95 -53.98
C SER A 37 -1.70 21.56 -52.79
N ASN A 38 -1.46 22.84 -52.47
CA ASN A 38 -2.43 23.99 -52.48
C ASN A 38 -3.78 23.89 -51.72
N ILE A 39 -4.39 24.90 -51.07
CA ILE A 39 -4.37 26.38 -50.93
C ILE A 39 -5.44 26.62 -49.79
N THR A 40 -5.43 27.58 -48.85
CA THR A 40 -5.59 29.05 -48.98
C THR A 40 -5.32 29.72 -47.62
N THR A 41 -4.61 30.84 -47.67
CA THR A 41 -4.49 31.87 -46.63
C THR A 41 -5.61 32.91 -46.74
N SER A 42 -6.06 33.47 -45.61
CA SER A 42 -6.56 34.83 -45.53
C SER A 42 -6.02 35.54 -44.28
N THR A 43 -5.34 36.65 -44.54
CA THR A 43 -4.70 37.59 -43.60
C THR A 43 -5.53 38.87 -43.47
N SER A 44 -5.63 39.39 -42.25
CA SER A 44 -5.70 40.82 -41.89
C SER A 44 -5.77 40.90 -40.35
N SER A 45 -5.26 41.87 -39.61
CA SER A 45 -4.34 42.99 -39.80
C SER A 45 -4.08 43.54 -38.39
N ALA A 46 -2.86 44.00 -38.12
CA ALA A 46 -2.41 44.49 -36.82
C ALA A 46 -3.08 45.80 -36.38
N LEU A 47 -3.31 45.95 -35.08
CA LEU A 47 -3.38 47.24 -34.39
C LEU A 47 -2.59 47.17 -33.08
N SER A 48 -1.79 48.20 -32.87
CA SER A 48 -0.82 48.38 -31.80
C SER A 48 -1.42 49.18 -30.64
N GLY A 49 -1.04 48.84 -29.42
CA GLY A 49 -1.35 49.60 -28.22
C GLY A 49 -0.35 49.29 -27.11
N LYS A 50 0.53 50.24 -26.80
CA LYS A 50 1.51 50.19 -25.70
C LYS A 50 0.81 50.45 -24.37
N SER A 51 1.19 49.74 -23.30
CA SER A 51 1.84 50.31 -22.09
C SER A 51 1.64 49.50 -20.81
N ALA A 52 2.68 49.60 -19.96
CA ALA A 52 2.73 49.44 -18.51
C ALA A 52 2.91 48.02 -17.91
N ALA A 53 4.14 47.79 -17.46
CA ALA A 53 4.49 46.81 -16.45
C ALA A 53 3.91 47.20 -15.08
N SER A 54 3.37 46.23 -14.35
CA SER A 54 3.37 46.23 -12.89
C SER A 54 3.42 44.80 -12.39
N GLY A 55 4.41 44.50 -11.54
CA GLY A 55 4.53 43.23 -10.86
C GLY A 55 3.45 43.10 -9.78
N GLY A 56 2.88 41.90 -9.67
CA GLY A 56 1.92 41.56 -8.64
C GLY A 56 2.04 40.09 -8.29
N THR A 57 2.59 39.83 -7.10
CA THR A 57 2.58 38.55 -6.38
C THR A 57 1.14 38.06 -6.21
N SER A 58 0.79 36.95 -6.86
CA SER A 58 -0.53 36.32 -6.71
C SER A 58 -0.55 35.41 -5.48
N SER A 59 -0.88 35.97 -4.32
CA SER A 59 -1.41 35.21 -3.20
C SER A 59 -2.88 34.88 -3.50
N SER A 60 -3.19 33.64 -3.90
CA SER A 60 -4.58 33.22 -4.11
C SER A 60 -5.28 33.01 -2.76
N LYS A 61 -6.16 33.95 -2.41
CA LYS A 61 -7.13 33.82 -1.30
C LYS A 61 -8.24 32.85 -1.72
N PHE A 62 -8.61 31.96 -0.80
CA PHE A 62 -9.76 31.06 -0.92
C PHE A 62 -11.07 31.85 -0.74
N SER A 63 -12.02 31.70 -1.66
CA SER A 63 -13.40 32.15 -1.47
C SER A 63 -14.20 31.01 -0.83
N ALA A 64 -14.68 31.26 0.39
CA ALA A 64 -15.60 30.41 1.12
C ALA A 64 -17.03 30.56 0.56
N ALA A 65 -17.76 29.45 0.42
CA ALA A 65 -19.20 29.44 0.24
C ALA A 65 -19.85 29.11 1.59
N GLU A 66 -20.82 29.92 2.01
CA GLU A 66 -21.60 29.79 3.24
C GLU A 66 -22.61 28.62 3.18
N PRO A 67 -23.00 28.03 4.33
CA PRO A 67 -23.77 26.79 4.38
C PRO A 67 -25.29 27.03 4.46
N SER A 68 -26.07 26.16 3.82
CA SER A 68 -27.50 26.00 4.09
C SER A 68 -27.71 25.04 5.27
N SER A 69 -28.37 25.53 6.31
CA SER A 69 -28.73 24.80 7.53
C SER A 69 -29.73 23.67 7.28
N GLY A 70 -29.45 22.48 7.82
CA GLY A 70 -30.41 21.40 8.01
C GLY A 70 -29.83 20.41 9.03
N GLY A 71 -30.50 20.29 10.19
CA GLY A 71 -30.02 19.55 11.34
C GLY A 71 -30.20 18.03 11.28
N ASP A 72 -29.54 17.40 12.26
CA ASP A 72 -29.73 16.08 12.84
C ASP A 72 -29.55 14.84 11.92
N ASP A 73 -28.43 14.13 12.11
CA ASP A 73 -28.50 12.74 12.63
C ASP A 73 -27.12 12.27 13.12
N ASP A 74 -27.03 12.02 14.42
CA ASP A 74 -25.89 11.38 15.06
C ASP A 74 -26.17 9.88 15.10
N MET A 75 -25.85 9.18 14.00
CA MET A 75 -25.83 7.71 13.98
C MET A 75 -24.47 7.19 13.49
N LEU A 76 -23.78 6.48 14.39
CA LEU A 76 -22.52 5.78 14.19
C LEU A 76 -22.73 4.47 13.41
N GLY A 77 -21.90 4.22 12.39
CA GLY A 77 -21.64 2.86 11.89
C GLY A 77 -21.39 2.78 10.38
N GLU A 78 -20.16 2.40 10.02
CA GLU A 78 -19.70 1.92 8.69
C GLU A 78 -19.37 2.91 7.58
N GLU A 79 -20.02 4.07 7.44
CA GLU A 79 -19.68 5.01 6.36
C GLU A 79 -18.81 6.17 6.89
N GLY A 80 -17.57 6.28 6.39
CA GLY A 80 -16.68 7.39 6.72
C GLY A 80 -17.29 8.75 6.38
N ARG A 81 -16.81 9.81 7.02
CA ARG A 81 -17.32 11.17 6.87
C ARG A 81 -16.22 12.10 6.34
N ILE A 82 -16.61 13.02 5.46
CA ILE A 82 -15.78 14.15 5.02
C ILE A 82 -16.21 15.38 5.81
N LEU A 83 -15.30 15.97 6.58
CA LEU A 83 -15.55 17.16 7.38
C LEU A 83 -15.45 18.41 6.51
N SER A 84 -16.30 19.41 6.79
CA SER A 84 -16.23 20.72 6.09
C SER A 84 -14.94 21.48 6.42
N HIS A 85 -14.37 21.26 7.60
CA HIS A 85 -13.12 21.88 8.05
C HIS A 85 -12.26 20.88 8.85
N PRO A 86 -10.92 20.98 8.78
CA PRO A 86 -10.06 20.16 9.60
C PRO A 86 -10.28 20.41 11.09
N ASN A 87 -10.67 19.38 11.84
CA ASN A 87 -10.69 19.45 13.31
C ASN A 87 -9.36 18.94 13.87
N LEU A 88 -8.28 19.66 13.54
CA LEU A 88 -6.91 19.29 13.89
C LEU A 88 -6.39 20.15 15.03
N ARG A 89 -5.77 19.49 16.02
CA ARG A 89 -5.09 20.20 17.10
C ARG A 89 -3.78 20.82 16.60
N ILE A 90 -3.58 22.10 16.88
CA ILE A 90 -2.29 22.75 16.68
C ILE A 90 -1.42 22.49 17.90
N PHE A 91 -0.27 21.86 17.68
CA PHE A 91 0.73 21.58 18.70
C PHE A 91 1.87 22.59 18.62
N THR A 92 2.49 22.89 19.76
CA THR A 92 3.76 23.63 19.78
C THR A 92 4.93 22.68 19.57
N PHE A 93 6.05 23.18 19.05
CA PHE A 93 7.25 22.35 18.90
C PHE A 93 7.74 21.81 20.26
N ALA A 94 7.70 22.66 21.31
CA ALA A 94 8.08 22.28 22.67
C ALA A 94 7.25 21.11 23.21
N GLU A 95 5.93 21.09 22.93
CA GLU A 95 5.05 20.00 23.34
C GLU A 95 5.42 18.67 22.65
N LEU A 96 5.62 18.67 21.33
CA LEU A 96 6.00 17.46 20.60
C LEU A 96 7.42 17.00 20.92
N ARG A 97 8.32 17.95 21.18
CA ARG A 97 9.67 17.68 21.68
C ARG A 97 9.60 16.97 23.04
N ALA A 98 8.77 17.42 23.97
CA ALA A 98 8.57 16.75 25.25
C ALA A 98 7.93 15.36 25.07
N ALA A 99 6.86 15.26 24.28
CA ALA A 99 6.13 14.02 24.01
C ALA A 99 7.01 12.91 23.42
N THR A 100 7.98 13.28 22.57
CA THR A 100 8.93 12.36 21.91
C THR A 100 10.25 12.20 22.66
N ARG A 101 10.37 12.79 23.87
CA ARG A 101 11.59 12.80 24.70
C ARG A 101 12.80 13.39 23.96
N ASN A 102 12.62 14.50 23.27
CA ASN A 102 13.58 15.16 22.38
C ASN A 102 13.90 14.36 21.11
N PHE A 103 12.90 13.75 20.46
CA PHE A 103 13.07 12.99 19.21
C PHE A 103 14.20 11.95 19.30
N ARG A 104 14.26 11.20 20.42
CA ARG A 104 15.33 10.21 20.61
C ARG A 104 15.31 9.15 19.52
N SER A 105 16.49 8.64 19.18
CA SER A 105 16.64 7.59 18.17
C SER A 105 15.98 6.26 18.55
N ASP A 106 15.83 5.97 19.85
CA ASP A 106 15.17 4.74 20.33
C ASP A 106 13.64 4.78 20.26
N THR A 107 13.05 5.95 19.98
CA THR A 107 11.60 6.08 19.74
C THR A 107 11.26 6.11 18.25
N VAL A 108 12.23 5.98 17.36
CA VAL A 108 12.00 5.96 15.90
C VAL A 108 11.21 4.71 15.52
N LEU A 109 10.07 4.95 14.87
CA LEU A 109 9.18 3.93 14.33
C LEU A 109 9.49 3.61 12.87
N GLY A 110 10.02 4.59 12.13
CA GLY A 110 10.39 4.46 10.73
C GLY A 110 11.01 5.74 10.17
N GLU A 111 11.71 5.60 9.04
CA GLU A 111 12.35 6.68 8.30
C GLU A 111 12.17 6.42 6.80
N GLY A 112 11.85 7.46 6.03
CA GLY A 112 11.69 7.37 4.58
C GLY A 112 11.87 8.73 3.90
N GLY A 113 11.53 8.81 2.62
CA GLY A 113 11.65 10.05 1.83
C GLY A 113 10.86 11.24 2.41
N PHE A 114 9.85 10.94 3.23
CA PHE A 114 8.95 11.91 3.87
C PHE A 114 9.39 12.33 5.29
N GLY A 115 10.58 11.90 5.74
CA GLY A 115 11.13 12.21 7.06
C GLY A 115 11.10 11.05 8.06
N LYS A 116 11.20 11.39 9.34
CA LYS A 116 11.30 10.42 10.46
C LYS A 116 10.04 10.41 11.29
N VAL A 117 9.59 9.22 11.68
CA VAL A 117 8.43 9.03 12.55
C VAL A 117 8.88 8.57 13.93
N TYR A 118 8.44 9.27 14.97
CA TYR A 118 8.78 9.01 16.36
C TYR A 118 7.55 8.61 17.16
N LYS A 119 7.72 7.69 18.10
CA LYS A 119 6.71 7.39 19.11
C LYS A 119 6.71 8.47 20.19
N GLY A 120 5.52 8.93 20.57
CA GLY A 120 5.35 9.91 21.64
C GLY A 120 4.17 9.60 22.55
N TRP A 121 4.06 10.36 23.64
CA TRP A 121 2.96 10.30 24.60
C TRP A 121 2.47 11.71 24.91
N ILE A 122 1.18 11.96 24.75
CA ILE A 122 0.53 13.21 25.12
C ILE A 122 -0.33 12.97 26.36
N GLU A 123 -0.27 13.87 27.34
CA GLU A 123 -1.19 13.88 28.48
C GLU A 123 -2.52 14.53 28.07
N ASP A 124 -3.64 13.90 28.41
CA ASP A 124 -4.96 14.49 28.15
C ASP A 124 -5.19 15.69 29.07
N ARG A 125 -5.24 16.89 28.50
CA ARG A 125 -5.48 18.16 29.21
C ARG A 125 -6.90 18.31 29.79
N GLY A 126 -7.73 17.26 29.76
CA GLY A 126 -9.15 17.29 30.13
C GLY A 126 -9.51 16.74 31.52
N GLY A 127 -8.56 16.22 32.29
CA GLY A 127 -8.82 15.72 33.65
C GLY A 127 -8.40 16.72 34.73
N THR A 128 -9.32 17.56 35.20
CA THR A 128 -9.15 18.19 36.51
C THR A 128 -9.11 17.08 37.56
N THR A 129 -8.14 17.18 38.48
CA THR A 129 -7.77 16.21 39.53
C THR A 129 -6.84 15.08 39.07
N ALA A 130 -5.60 15.14 39.59
CA ALA A 130 -4.62 14.05 39.75
C ALA A 130 -4.87 12.76 38.93
N SER A 131 -4.80 12.85 37.60
CA SER A 131 -4.84 11.65 36.76
C SER A 131 -3.52 10.92 36.94
N LYS A 132 -3.62 9.69 37.47
CA LYS A 132 -2.51 8.77 37.76
C LYS A 132 -1.45 8.82 36.67
N SER A 133 -0.20 9.08 37.06
CA SER A 133 0.97 8.96 36.20
C SER A 133 0.93 7.64 35.43
N GLY A 134 0.63 7.70 34.13
CA GLY A 134 0.57 6.52 33.26
C GLY A 134 -0.47 6.56 32.14
N SER A 135 -1.50 7.42 32.20
CA SER A 135 -2.57 7.46 31.19
C SER A 135 -2.32 8.52 30.09
N GLY A 136 -1.19 8.42 29.39
CA GLY A 136 -0.90 9.25 28.23
C GLY A 136 -1.37 8.59 26.93
N THR A 137 -2.01 9.35 26.04
CA THR A 137 -2.36 8.91 24.69
C THR A 137 -1.10 8.70 23.88
N VAL A 138 -0.89 7.49 23.37
CA VAL A 138 0.27 7.14 22.55
C VAL A 138 0.05 7.66 21.13
N ILE A 139 1.05 8.35 20.58
CA ILE A 139 0.99 8.98 19.27
C ILE A 139 2.19 8.64 18.40
N ALA A 140 2.06 8.87 17.10
CA ALA A 140 3.15 8.88 16.15
C ALA A 140 3.37 10.31 15.63
N VAL A 141 4.58 10.85 15.80
CA VAL A 141 4.99 12.18 15.34
C VAL A 141 5.87 12.04 14.12
N LYS A 142 5.38 12.41 12.93
CA LYS A 142 6.18 12.49 11.70
C LYS A 142 6.82 13.88 11.63
N LYS A 143 8.14 13.92 11.69
CA LYS A 143 8.95 15.13 11.47
C LYS A 143 9.41 15.12 10.01
N LEU A 144 8.86 16.02 9.19
CA LEU A 144 9.20 16.12 7.77
C LEU A 144 10.53 16.86 7.57
N ASN A 145 11.16 16.63 6.42
CA ASN A 145 12.36 17.36 6.05
C ASN A 145 12.00 18.78 5.58
N SER A 146 12.15 19.74 6.48
CA SER A 146 11.80 21.16 6.27
C SER A 146 12.67 21.87 5.22
N GLU A 147 13.83 21.32 4.86
CA GLU A 147 14.74 21.92 3.87
C GLU A 147 14.37 21.59 2.42
N SER A 148 13.40 20.69 2.22
CA SER A 148 12.93 20.29 0.89
C SER A 148 11.60 20.96 0.52
N PHE A 149 11.51 21.53 -0.68
CA PHE A 149 10.24 22.07 -1.22
C PHE A 149 9.12 21.01 -1.23
N GLN A 150 9.50 19.76 -1.47
CA GLN A 150 8.61 18.60 -1.43
C GLN A 150 8.00 18.36 -0.04
N GLY A 151 8.75 18.55 1.05
CA GLY A 151 8.24 18.34 2.41
C GLY A 151 7.11 19.29 2.79
N TYR A 152 7.13 20.53 2.32
CA TYR A 152 6.02 21.47 2.56
C TYR A 152 4.76 21.11 1.75
N GLU A 153 4.91 20.77 0.46
CA GLU A 153 3.78 20.30 -0.37
C GLU A 153 3.13 19.05 0.24
N GLU A 154 3.93 18.10 0.71
CA GLU A 154 3.47 16.88 1.36
C GLU A 154 2.76 17.17 2.68
N TRP A 155 3.35 18.01 3.54
CA TRP A 155 2.72 18.43 4.79
C TRP A 155 1.35 19.09 4.54
N GLN A 156 1.29 20.01 3.58
CA GLN A 156 0.06 20.70 3.23
C GLN A 156 -0.98 19.74 2.64
N SER A 157 -0.54 18.81 1.79
CA SER A 157 -1.39 17.74 1.25
C SER A 157 -1.99 16.91 2.39
N GLU A 158 -1.18 16.44 3.33
CA GLU A 158 -1.65 15.63 4.45
C GLU A 158 -2.64 16.39 5.35
N VAL A 159 -2.37 17.65 5.68
CA VAL A 159 -3.30 18.49 6.46
C VAL A 159 -4.62 18.68 5.72
N ASN A 160 -4.59 18.94 4.41
CA ASN A 160 -5.80 19.17 3.61
C ASN A 160 -6.65 17.91 3.41
N PHE A 161 -6.02 16.77 3.14
CA PHE A 161 -6.74 15.51 2.94
C PHE A 161 -7.10 14.88 4.28
N LEU A 162 -6.13 14.47 5.10
CA LEU A 162 -6.44 13.75 6.35
C LEU A 162 -7.11 14.63 7.40
N GLY A 163 -6.93 15.95 7.36
CA GLY A 163 -7.63 16.85 8.26
C GLY A 163 -9.14 16.77 8.13
N CYS A 164 -9.63 16.52 6.91
CA CYS A 164 -11.05 16.46 6.61
C CYS A 164 -11.59 15.03 6.42
N LEU A 165 -10.76 13.99 6.48
CA LEU A 165 -11.20 12.61 6.24
C LEU A 165 -11.28 11.82 7.54
N SER A 166 -12.45 11.22 7.82
CA SER A 166 -12.64 10.33 8.96
C SER A 166 -13.23 9.00 8.51
N HIS A 167 -12.44 7.92 8.59
CA HIS A 167 -12.88 6.59 8.18
C HIS A 167 -12.11 5.52 8.98
N PRO A 168 -12.73 4.39 9.37
CA PRO A 168 -12.08 3.36 10.18
C PRO A 168 -10.82 2.78 9.55
N ASN A 169 -10.74 2.73 8.22
CA ASN A 169 -9.58 2.24 7.47
C ASN A 169 -8.64 3.33 6.94
N LEU A 170 -8.71 4.55 7.48
CA LEU A 170 -7.72 5.62 7.24
C LEU A 170 -7.06 6.00 8.57
N VAL A 171 -5.76 6.22 8.58
CA VAL A 171 -5.05 6.65 9.78
C VAL A 171 -5.48 8.06 10.16
N LYS A 172 -5.90 8.24 11.41
CA LYS A 172 -6.35 9.52 11.94
C LYS A 172 -5.19 10.47 12.15
N LEU A 173 -5.23 11.59 11.44
CA LEU A 173 -4.42 12.78 11.77
C LEU A 173 -5.06 13.47 12.98
N ILE A 174 -4.33 13.52 14.09
CA ILE A 174 -4.75 14.15 15.35
C ILE A 174 -4.48 15.65 15.30
N GLY A 175 -3.38 16.04 14.67
CA GLY A 175 -2.96 17.43 14.61
C GLY A 175 -1.65 17.63 13.88
N TYR A 176 -1.17 18.86 13.93
CA TYR A 176 0.06 19.27 13.27
C TYR A 176 0.81 20.31 14.10
N SER A 177 2.07 20.54 13.75
CA SER A 177 2.87 21.66 14.22
C SER A 177 3.57 22.29 13.03
N TRP A 178 3.48 23.62 12.96
CA TRP A 178 4.32 24.46 12.11
C TRP A 178 4.87 25.55 13.01
N ASP A 179 6.00 25.27 13.64
CA ASP A 179 6.65 26.14 14.60
C ASP A 179 8.17 26.00 14.41
N GLU A 180 8.94 27.06 14.66
CA GLU A 180 10.40 27.08 14.52
C GLU A 180 10.96 26.57 13.16
N LYS A 181 10.18 26.69 12.07
CA LYS A 181 10.47 26.12 10.73
C LYS A 181 10.47 24.58 10.68
N GLU A 182 9.94 23.93 11.70
CA GLU A 182 9.77 22.49 11.75
C GLU A 182 8.33 22.13 11.35
N LEU A 183 8.21 21.21 10.40
CA LEU A 183 6.93 20.69 9.92
C LEU A 183 6.69 19.31 10.55
N LEU A 184 5.69 19.22 11.43
CA LEU A 184 5.33 17.98 12.08
C LEU A 184 3.85 17.63 11.89
N LEU A 185 3.58 16.34 11.81
CA LEU A 185 2.25 15.75 11.76
C LEU A 185 2.12 14.74 12.92
N VAL A 186 0.96 14.73 13.55
CA VAL A 186 0.66 13.90 14.74
C VAL A 186 -0.48 12.95 14.40
N TYR A 187 -0.23 11.65 14.48
CA TYR A 187 -1.20 10.60 14.17
C TYR A 187 -1.48 9.72 15.37
N GLU A 188 -2.57 8.97 15.29
CA GLU A 188 -2.77 7.81 16.14
C GLU A 188 -1.62 6.80 15.99
N PHE A 189 -1.26 6.14 17.09
CA PHE A 189 -0.19 5.14 17.07
C PHE A 189 -0.71 3.77 16.63
N MET A 190 -0.13 3.23 15.56
CA MET A 190 -0.47 1.92 15.00
C MET A 190 0.46 0.83 15.58
N GLN A 191 -0.05 0.02 16.51
CA GLN A 191 0.77 -0.82 17.39
C GLN A 191 1.56 -1.92 16.67
N LYS A 192 1.05 -2.40 15.53
CA LYS A 192 1.70 -3.47 14.76
C LYS A 192 2.53 -2.94 13.60
N GLY A 193 2.60 -1.63 13.39
CA GLY A 193 3.38 -1.04 12.30
C GLY A 193 2.81 -1.36 10.91
N SER A 194 3.66 -1.31 9.88
CA SER A 194 3.26 -1.50 8.49
C SER A 194 3.09 -2.96 8.09
N LEU A 195 2.19 -3.25 7.15
CA LEU A 195 2.00 -4.55 6.52
C LEU A 195 3.30 -5.07 5.89
N GLU A 196 4.13 -4.19 5.33
CA GLU A 196 5.45 -4.52 4.80
C GLU A 196 6.32 -5.28 5.83
N ASN A 197 6.31 -4.84 7.09
CA ASN A 197 7.08 -5.48 8.15
C ASN A 197 6.59 -6.90 8.46
N HIS A 198 5.29 -7.16 8.31
CA HIS A 198 4.71 -8.49 8.52
C HIS A 198 4.93 -9.41 7.32
N LEU A 199 4.96 -8.86 6.10
CA LEU A 199 5.19 -9.67 4.89
C LEU A 199 6.66 -9.97 4.66
N PHE A 200 7.56 -9.01 4.88
CA PHE A 200 8.97 -9.10 4.47
C PHE A 200 9.97 -8.92 5.61
N GLY A 201 9.50 -8.71 6.85
CA GLY A 201 10.36 -8.65 8.03
C GLY A 201 11.20 -9.91 8.17
N ARG A 202 12.43 -9.74 8.66
CA ARG A 202 13.39 -10.84 8.88
C ARG A 202 13.47 -11.16 10.37
N GLY A 203 13.67 -12.45 10.67
CA GLY A 203 13.94 -12.95 12.02
C GLY A 203 12.87 -13.90 12.55
N SER A 204 13.23 -14.69 13.56
CA SER A 204 12.36 -15.69 14.20
C SER A 204 11.17 -15.09 14.97
N ALA A 205 11.15 -13.76 15.17
CA ALA A 205 10.07 -13.06 15.86
C ALA A 205 8.90 -12.65 14.95
N VAL A 206 9.07 -12.69 13.62
CA VAL A 206 8.01 -12.30 12.67
C VAL A 206 7.18 -13.53 12.32
N ASN A 207 6.05 -13.68 13.00
CA ASN A 207 5.08 -14.72 12.66
C ASN A 207 4.39 -14.37 11.33
N PRO A 208 4.34 -15.30 10.36
CA PRO A 208 3.60 -15.08 9.12
C PRO A 208 2.13 -14.78 9.41
N LEU A 209 1.56 -13.79 8.71
CA LEU A 209 0.13 -13.49 8.82
C LEU A 209 -0.69 -14.72 8.37
N PRO A 210 -1.62 -15.23 9.21
CA PRO A 210 -2.61 -16.23 8.81
C PRO A 210 -3.46 -15.74 7.64
N TRP A 211 -4.03 -16.68 6.89
CA TRP A 211 -4.83 -16.39 5.70
C TRP A 211 -5.98 -15.43 5.99
N GLU A 212 -6.70 -15.66 7.08
CA GLU A 212 -7.89 -14.91 7.50
C GLU A 212 -7.51 -13.46 7.81
N VAL A 213 -6.37 -13.26 8.46
CA VAL A 213 -5.83 -11.92 8.75
C VAL A 213 -5.41 -11.21 7.47
N ARG A 214 -4.83 -11.93 6.49
CA ARG A 214 -4.48 -11.35 5.18
C ARG A 214 -5.72 -10.88 4.44
N LEU A 215 -6.78 -11.70 4.40
CA LEU A 215 -8.05 -11.36 3.75
C LEU A 215 -8.70 -10.14 4.42
N LYS A 216 -8.77 -10.12 5.75
CA LYS A 216 -9.25 -8.98 6.53
C LYS A 216 -8.50 -7.69 6.17
N ILE A 217 -7.18 -7.73 6.14
CA ILE A 217 -6.34 -6.56 5.79
C ILE A 217 -6.63 -6.06 4.36
N LEU A 218 -6.82 -6.97 3.40
CA LEU A 218 -7.18 -6.59 2.03
C LEU A 218 -8.56 -5.93 1.96
N ILE A 219 -9.54 -6.44 2.69
CA ILE A 219 -10.89 -5.87 2.79
C ILE A 219 -10.83 -4.47 3.39
N ASP A 220 -10.18 -4.32 4.54
CA ASP A 220 -9.99 -3.05 5.23
C ASP A 220 -9.32 -2.00 4.34
N ALA A 221 -8.21 -2.37 3.68
CA ALA A 221 -7.51 -1.46 2.77
C ALA A 221 -8.35 -1.12 1.52
N ALA A 222 -9.14 -2.08 1.02
CA ALA A 222 -10.06 -1.83 -0.10
C ALA A 222 -11.19 -0.86 0.29
N ARG A 223 -11.75 -0.99 1.49
CA ARG A 223 -12.77 -0.07 2.04
C ARG A 223 -12.20 1.34 2.18
N GLY A 224 -10.98 1.49 2.70
CA GLY A 224 -10.29 2.77 2.77
C GLY A 224 -10.14 3.46 1.41
N LEU A 225 -9.67 2.74 0.39
CA LEU A 225 -9.58 3.29 -0.97
C LEU A 225 -10.95 3.57 -1.60
N ALA A 226 -11.94 2.69 -1.38
CA ALA A 226 -13.30 2.89 -1.89
C ALA A 226 -13.91 4.19 -1.35
N PHE A 227 -13.72 4.47 -0.05
CA PHE A 227 -14.13 5.72 0.56
C PHE A 227 -13.47 6.94 -0.08
N LEU A 228 -12.16 6.91 -0.33
CA LEU A 228 -11.45 8.01 -0.99
C LEU A 228 -12.00 8.26 -2.41
N HIS A 229 -12.24 7.20 -3.16
CA HIS A 229 -12.72 7.27 -4.55
C HIS A 229 -14.19 7.68 -4.66
N ALA A 230 -14.99 7.45 -3.62
CA ALA A 230 -16.40 7.82 -3.56
C ALA A 230 -16.63 9.31 -3.22
N SER A 231 -15.61 10.01 -2.71
CA SER A 231 -15.70 11.44 -2.44
C SER A 231 -16.06 12.25 -3.69
N GLU A 232 -16.75 13.38 -3.53
CA GLU A 232 -17.14 14.27 -4.63
C GLU A 232 -15.94 14.68 -5.50
N ASN A 233 -14.81 15.01 -4.85
CA ASN A 233 -13.57 15.40 -5.50
C ASN A 233 -12.68 14.20 -5.90
N LYS A 234 -13.14 12.95 -5.68
CA LYS A 234 -12.47 11.69 -6.02
C LYS A 234 -10.99 11.68 -5.68
N VAL A 235 -10.66 11.64 -4.39
CA VAL A 235 -9.26 11.64 -3.93
C VAL A 235 -8.50 10.44 -4.52
N ILE A 236 -7.44 10.70 -5.27
CA ILE A 236 -6.48 9.73 -5.78
C ILE A 236 -5.30 9.66 -4.82
N TYR A 237 -5.07 8.48 -4.24
CA TYR A 237 -4.08 8.27 -3.19
C TYR A 237 -2.64 8.20 -3.73
N ARG A 238 -2.45 7.61 -4.92
CA ARG A 238 -1.23 7.62 -5.75
C ARG A 238 -0.02 6.84 -5.25
N ASP A 239 0.07 6.52 -3.95
CA ASP A 239 1.19 5.76 -3.38
C ASP A 239 0.73 4.49 -2.63
N PHE A 240 -0.23 3.77 -3.19
CA PHE A 240 -0.76 2.54 -2.58
C PHE A 240 0.27 1.41 -2.59
N LYS A 241 0.77 1.05 -1.41
CA LYS A 241 1.82 0.04 -1.19
C LYS A 241 1.76 -0.55 0.21
N ALA A 242 2.38 -1.72 0.41
CA ALA A 242 2.37 -2.43 1.69
C ALA A 242 2.96 -1.63 2.87
N SER A 243 3.91 -0.72 2.64
CA SER A 243 4.49 0.11 3.71
C SER A 243 3.58 1.23 4.20
N ASN A 244 2.57 1.61 3.40
CA ASN A 244 1.58 2.63 3.77
C ASN A 244 0.26 2.03 4.29
N ILE A 245 0.20 0.72 4.51
CA ILE A 245 -0.92 0.05 5.18
C ILE A 245 -0.46 -0.27 6.60
N LEU A 246 -0.97 0.45 7.58
CA LEU A 246 -0.63 0.27 8.99
C LEU A 246 -1.66 -0.58 9.71
N LEU A 247 -1.21 -1.31 10.73
CA LEU A 247 -2.00 -2.29 11.47
C LEU A 247 -2.10 -1.89 12.95
N ASP A 248 -3.31 -1.89 13.48
CA ASP A 248 -3.55 -1.65 14.91
C ASP A 248 -3.34 -2.92 15.75
N GLY A 249 -3.62 -2.84 17.05
CA GLY A 249 -3.51 -3.97 17.98
C GLY A 249 -4.32 -5.22 17.60
N SER A 250 -5.37 -5.06 16.77
CA SER A 250 -6.31 -6.11 16.34
C SER A 250 -6.17 -6.47 14.86
N TYR A 251 -5.07 -6.05 14.22
CA TYR A 251 -4.83 -6.22 12.79
C TYR A 251 -5.90 -5.57 11.90
N ASN A 252 -6.62 -4.55 12.38
CA ASN A 252 -7.42 -3.71 11.48
C ASN A 252 -6.46 -2.85 10.66
N ALA A 253 -6.69 -2.80 9.35
CA ALA A 253 -5.81 -2.09 8.45
C ALA A 253 -6.27 -0.64 8.22
N LYS A 254 -5.31 0.28 8.22
CA LYS A 254 -5.53 1.69 7.94
C LYS A 254 -4.50 2.22 6.94
N ILE A 255 -4.96 2.95 5.93
CA ILE A 255 -4.10 3.62 4.96
C ILE A 255 -3.49 4.87 5.61
N SER A 256 -2.17 5.03 5.52
CA SER A 256 -1.41 6.18 6.04
C SER A 256 -0.79 7.01 4.92
N ASP A 257 -0.05 8.08 5.25
CA ASP A 257 0.85 8.80 4.31
C ASP A 257 0.17 9.36 3.05
N PHE A 258 -0.51 10.49 3.22
CA PHE A 258 -1.27 11.16 2.15
C PHE A 258 -0.48 12.28 1.45
N GLY A 259 0.85 12.31 1.63
CA GLY A 259 1.70 13.38 1.11
C GLY A 259 1.66 13.53 -0.41
N LEU A 260 1.34 12.45 -1.14
CA LEU A 260 1.26 12.45 -2.61
C LEU A 260 -0.16 12.50 -3.18
N ALA A 261 -1.17 12.50 -2.31
CA ALA A 261 -2.58 12.44 -2.71
C ALA A 261 -2.98 13.67 -3.55
N LYS A 262 -3.99 13.48 -4.40
CA LYS A 262 -4.52 14.53 -5.27
C LYS A 262 -6.03 14.43 -5.40
N PHE A 263 -6.68 15.55 -5.66
CA PHE A 263 -8.04 15.53 -6.17
C PHE A 263 -8.05 14.87 -7.55
N GLY A 264 -9.11 14.11 -7.80
CA GLY A 264 -9.35 13.48 -9.08
C GLY A 264 -9.76 14.51 -10.13
N PRO A 265 -9.99 14.05 -11.37
CA PRO A 265 -10.37 14.94 -12.45
C PRO A 265 -11.77 15.54 -12.19
N SER A 266 -11.93 16.82 -12.54
CA SER A 266 -13.24 17.49 -12.61
C SER A 266 -14.16 16.75 -13.60
N ALA A 267 -15.48 16.97 -13.51
CA ALA A 267 -16.48 16.24 -14.30
C ALA A 267 -16.24 16.23 -15.84
N SER A 268 -15.53 17.23 -16.37
CA SER A 268 -15.20 17.36 -17.80
C SER A 268 -13.92 16.63 -18.23
N GLN A 269 -13.15 16.05 -17.30
CA GLN A 269 -11.87 15.41 -17.57
C GLN A 269 -11.89 13.93 -17.14
N SER A 270 -11.15 13.09 -17.88
CA SER A 270 -11.01 11.67 -17.55
C SER A 270 -9.82 11.36 -16.64
N HIS A 271 -8.86 12.27 -16.56
CA HIS A 271 -7.58 12.10 -15.86
C HIS A 271 -7.03 13.44 -15.37
N VAL A 272 -6.07 13.36 -14.45
CA VAL A 272 -5.26 14.49 -14.00
C VAL A 272 -3.87 14.37 -14.61
N THR A 273 -3.44 15.36 -15.41
CA THR A 273 -2.07 15.39 -15.94
C THR A 273 -1.12 15.92 -14.88
N THR A 274 -0.14 15.11 -14.48
CA THR A 274 0.80 15.52 -13.43
C THR A 274 2.15 14.79 -13.53
N ARG A 275 3.20 15.34 -12.89
CA ARG A 275 4.51 14.68 -12.79
C ARG A 275 4.34 13.25 -12.27
N VAL A 276 5.12 12.30 -12.76
CA VAL A 276 5.08 10.92 -12.24
C VAL A 276 5.71 10.89 -10.85
N MET A 277 4.96 10.44 -9.84
CA MET A 277 5.44 10.24 -8.46
C MET A 277 4.80 9.00 -7.86
N GLY A 278 5.37 8.51 -6.77
CA GLY A 278 4.97 7.28 -6.11
C GLY A 278 6.11 6.28 -6.08
N THR A 279 5.86 5.10 -5.53
CA THR A 279 6.89 4.08 -5.35
C THR A 279 7.05 3.21 -6.61
N PRO A 280 8.28 3.02 -7.13
CA PRO A 280 8.52 2.13 -8.27
C PRO A 280 7.94 0.73 -8.07
N GLY A 281 7.34 0.17 -9.13
CA GLY A 281 6.69 -1.15 -9.11
C GLY A 281 5.20 -1.13 -8.76
N TYR A 282 4.70 -0.09 -8.08
CA TYR A 282 3.28 0.05 -7.71
C TYR A 282 2.50 0.94 -8.68
N ALA A 283 3.17 1.85 -9.37
CA ALA A 283 2.53 2.79 -10.29
C ALA A 283 1.96 2.09 -11.52
N ALA A 284 0.76 2.51 -11.93
CA ALA A 284 0.08 1.98 -13.10
C ALA A 284 0.85 2.31 -14.41
N PRO A 285 0.90 1.39 -15.39
CA PRO A 285 1.75 1.53 -16.57
C PRO A 285 1.41 2.76 -17.42
N GLU A 286 0.12 3.08 -17.57
CA GLU A 286 -0.33 4.27 -18.30
C GLU A 286 0.13 5.56 -17.62
N TYR A 287 0.15 5.59 -16.29
CA TYR A 287 0.55 6.75 -15.52
C TYR A 287 2.06 6.97 -15.65
N VAL A 288 2.86 5.91 -15.57
CA VAL A 288 4.31 5.96 -15.78
C VAL A 288 4.64 6.43 -17.20
N ALA A 289 3.90 5.94 -18.21
CA ALA A 289 4.17 6.25 -19.61
C ALA A 289 3.75 7.67 -20.03
N THR A 290 2.67 8.21 -19.46
CA THR A 290 2.03 9.43 -19.98
C THR A 290 1.92 10.57 -18.97
N GLY A 291 2.07 10.29 -17.67
CA GLY A 291 1.74 11.25 -16.60
C GLY A 291 0.24 11.47 -16.38
N HIS A 292 -0.63 10.73 -17.08
CA HIS A 292 -2.07 10.76 -16.87
C HIS A 292 -2.46 9.91 -15.66
N LEU A 293 -2.91 10.58 -14.60
CA LEU A 293 -3.32 9.95 -13.35
C LEU A 293 -4.83 9.73 -13.34
N TYR A 294 -5.25 8.49 -13.08
CA TYR A 294 -6.65 8.09 -13.00
C TYR A 294 -6.98 7.59 -11.58
N VAL A 295 -8.24 7.66 -11.18
CA VAL A 295 -8.73 6.94 -9.98
C VAL A 295 -8.39 5.45 -10.07
N LYS A 296 -8.44 4.88 -11.28
CA LYS A 296 -8.07 3.49 -11.56
C LYS A 296 -6.57 3.20 -11.47
N SER A 297 -5.72 4.22 -11.30
CA SER A 297 -4.29 4.01 -11.02
C SER A 297 -4.08 3.47 -9.61
N ASP A 298 -4.89 3.86 -8.62
CA ASP A 298 -4.87 3.28 -7.27
C ASP A 298 -5.31 1.81 -7.27
N VAL A 299 -6.29 1.46 -8.12
CA VAL A 299 -6.76 0.07 -8.28
C VAL A 299 -5.62 -0.84 -8.76
N TYR A 300 -4.77 -0.33 -9.65
CA TYR A 300 -3.57 -1.06 -10.07
C TYR A 300 -2.63 -1.31 -8.89
N GLY A 301 -2.33 -0.25 -8.11
CA GLY A 301 -1.51 -0.35 -6.90
C GLY A 301 -2.09 -1.35 -5.88
N PHE A 302 -3.42 -1.36 -5.72
CA PHE A 302 -4.11 -2.36 -4.90
C PHE A 302 -3.87 -3.78 -5.42
N GLY A 303 -3.99 -4.00 -6.74
CA GLY A 303 -3.67 -5.29 -7.36
C GLY A 303 -2.24 -5.75 -7.10
N VAL A 304 -1.26 -4.83 -7.07
CA VAL A 304 0.13 -5.13 -6.69
C VAL A 304 0.20 -5.63 -5.25
N VAL A 305 -0.44 -4.93 -4.30
CA VAL A 305 -0.47 -5.34 -2.89
C VAL A 305 -1.18 -6.68 -2.69
N VAL A 306 -2.24 -6.99 -3.43
CA VAL A 306 -2.89 -8.31 -3.40
C VAL A 306 -1.90 -9.41 -3.80
N VAL A 307 -1.10 -9.17 -4.84
CA VAL A 307 -0.06 -10.11 -5.28
C VAL A 307 1.03 -10.28 -4.20
N GLU A 308 1.48 -9.20 -3.57
CA GLU A 308 2.42 -9.29 -2.43
C GLU A 308 1.82 -10.08 -1.28
N MET A 309 0.53 -9.90 -1.00
CA MET A 309 -0.21 -10.61 0.04
C MET A 309 -0.32 -12.12 -0.25
N LEU A 310 -0.55 -12.51 -1.52
CA LEU A 310 -0.65 -13.92 -1.91
C LEU A 310 0.70 -14.63 -1.90
N THR A 311 1.76 -13.94 -2.36
CA THR A 311 3.07 -14.54 -2.61
C THR A 311 4.05 -14.38 -1.44
N GLY A 312 3.86 -13.36 -0.60
CA GLY A 312 4.82 -12.98 0.43
C GLY A 312 6.13 -12.42 -0.15
N LEU A 313 6.12 -11.98 -1.40
CA LEU A 313 7.29 -11.48 -2.13
C LEU A 313 7.21 -9.97 -2.37
N ARG A 314 8.36 -9.28 -2.31
CA ARG A 314 8.47 -7.85 -2.63
C ARG A 314 8.21 -7.58 -4.11
N VAL A 315 7.59 -6.45 -4.44
CA VAL A 315 7.32 -6.08 -5.84
C VAL A 315 8.57 -5.98 -6.72
N ILE A 316 9.66 -5.42 -6.20
CA ILE A 316 10.95 -5.30 -6.89
C ILE A 316 12.00 -6.02 -6.06
N ASP A 317 12.72 -6.94 -6.68
CA ASP A 317 13.83 -7.66 -6.06
C ASP A 317 14.93 -7.96 -7.09
N PRO A 318 16.06 -7.22 -7.07
CA PRO A 318 17.13 -7.38 -8.05
C PRO A 318 17.86 -8.72 -7.91
N ASN A 319 17.70 -9.42 -6.78
CA ASN A 319 18.36 -10.70 -6.53
C ASN A 319 17.59 -11.89 -7.13
N ARG A 320 16.38 -11.67 -7.66
CA ARG A 320 15.64 -12.71 -8.37
C ARG A 320 16.22 -12.95 -9.76
N PRO A 321 16.01 -14.16 -10.32
CA PRO A 321 16.43 -14.46 -11.69
C PRO A 321 15.90 -13.45 -12.71
N ASN A 322 16.59 -13.31 -13.84
CA ASN A 322 16.16 -12.45 -14.94
C ASN A 322 14.71 -12.77 -15.36
N GLY A 323 13.90 -11.72 -15.56
CA GLY A 323 12.46 -11.84 -15.83
C GLY A 323 11.60 -12.09 -14.59
N GLN A 324 12.19 -12.17 -13.39
CA GLN A 324 11.47 -12.31 -12.11
C GLN A 324 11.68 -11.14 -11.14
N GLN A 325 12.48 -10.15 -11.55
CA GLN A 325 12.83 -8.98 -10.73
C GLN A 325 11.60 -8.11 -10.43
N THR A 326 10.71 -7.96 -11.42
CA THR A 326 9.39 -7.34 -11.27
C THR A 326 8.35 -8.41 -10.99
N LEU A 327 7.84 -8.45 -9.75
CA LEU A 327 6.87 -9.45 -9.29
C LEU A 327 5.63 -9.51 -10.18
N VAL A 328 5.09 -8.35 -10.56
CA VAL A 328 3.86 -8.24 -11.35
C VAL A 328 4.03 -8.87 -12.73
N GLU A 329 5.12 -8.58 -13.43
CA GLU A 329 5.41 -9.12 -14.75
C GLU A 329 5.58 -10.63 -14.70
N TRP A 330 6.26 -11.12 -13.67
CA TRP A 330 6.53 -12.53 -13.47
C TRP A 330 5.29 -13.34 -13.10
N ILE A 331 4.44 -12.82 -12.21
CA ILE A 331 3.33 -13.60 -11.64
C ILE A 331 2.07 -13.59 -12.50
N LYS A 332 1.84 -12.52 -13.29
CA LYS A 332 0.63 -12.34 -14.11
C LYS A 332 0.22 -13.58 -14.91
N PRO A 333 1.12 -14.28 -15.62
CA PRO A 333 0.79 -15.49 -16.39
C PRO A 333 0.32 -16.69 -15.55
N HIS A 334 0.54 -16.64 -14.23
CA HIS A 334 0.23 -17.74 -13.30
C HIS A 334 -1.06 -17.50 -12.50
N LEU A 335 -1.56 -16.26 -12.41
CA LEU A 335 -2.71 -15.91 -11.57
C LEU A 335 -4.02 -16.56 -12.01
N ALA A 336 -4.19 -16.80 -13.32
CA ALA A 336 -5.42 -17.39 -13.88
C ALA A 336 -5.52 -18.91 -13.65
N GLU A 337 -4.40 -19.60 -13.46
CA GLU A 337 -4.35 -21.05 -13.41
C GLU A 337 -4.13 -21.57 -11.99
N LYS A 338 -5.14 -22.23 -11.42
CA LYS A 338 -5.12 -22.77 -10.04
C LYS A 338 -3.85 -23.54 -9.67
N ARG A 339 -3.39 -24.44 -10.55
CA ARG A 339 -2.20 -25.26 -10.30
C ARG A 339 -0.94 -24.40 -10.24
N LYS A 340 -0.77 -23.49 -11.21
CA LYS A 340 0.38 -22.58 -11.26
C LYS A 340 0.38 -21.62 -10.07
N LEU A 341 -0.79 -21.12 -9.68
CA LEU A 341 -0.94 -20.25 -8.51
C LEU A 341 -0.46 -20.93 -7.23
N LYS A 342 -0.83 -22.20 -7.00
CA LYS A 342 -0.45 -22.94 -5.79
C LYS A 342 1.06 -22.94 -5.55
N ASP A 343 1.85 -23.07 -6.61
CA ASP A 343 3.31 -23.11 -6.54
C ASP A 343 3.95 -21.72 -6.29
N LYS A 344 3.14 -20.65 -6.35
CA LYS A 344 3.56 -19.26 -6.15
C LYS A 344 3.02 -18.64 -4.86
N MET A 345 2.11 -19.32 -4.18
CA MET A 345 1.59 -18.89 -2.88
C MET A 345 2.71 -18.84 -1.84
N ASP A 346 2.59 -17.92 -0.88
CA ASP A 346 3.52 -17.79 0.23
C ASP A 346 3.71 -19.12 0.95
N SER A 347 4.92 -19.68 0.86
CA SER A 347 5.26 -20.98 1.44
C SER A 347 5.05 -21.02 2.95
N ARG A 348 5.10 -19.86 3.63
CA ARG A 348 4.88 -19.73 5.08
C ARG A 348 3.43 -19.94 5.50
N LEU A 349 2.47 -19.85 4.57
CA LEU A 349 1.08 -20.26 4.83
C LEU A 349 0.96 -21.78 5.02
N ALA A 350 1.94 -22.57 4.54
CA ALA A 350 1.96 -24.03 4.65
C ALA A 350 0.68 -24.69 4.12
N GLY A 351 0.08 -24.13 3.06
CA GLY A 351 -1.17 -24.62 2.47
C GLY A 351 -2.43 -24.34 3.30
N ARG A 352 -2.33 -23.59 4.40
CA ARG A 352 -3.46 -23.19 5.27
C ARG A 352 -4.20 -22.00 4.67
N TYR A 353 -4.90 -22.25 3.58
CA TYR A 353 -5.81 -21.29 2.94
C TYR A 353 -6.84 -22.04 2.08
N PRO A 354 -8.07 -21.54 1.94
CA PRO A 354 -9.07 -22.11 1.04
C PRO A 354 -8.64 -21.93 -0.42
N SER A 355 -8.38 -23.04 -1.12
CA SER A 355 -7.86 -22.99 -2.48
C SER A 355 -8.82 -22.30 -3.48
N ARG A 356 -10.13 -22.30 -3.22
CA ARG A 356 -11.12 -21.61 -4.04
C ARG A 356 -11.00 -20.09 -3.88
N ALA A 357 -10.99 -19.60 -2.65
CA ALA A 357 -10.81 -18.19 -2.35
C ALA A 357 -9.49 -17.64 -2.87
N ALA A 358 -8.38 -18.38 -2.71
CA ALA A 358 -7.09 -17.98 -3.27
C ALA A 358 -7.13 -17.75 -4.78
N VAL A 359 -7.85 -18.60 -5.53
CA VAL A 359 -8.03 -18.42 -6.98
C VAL A 359 -8.90 -17.19 -7.29
N GLN A 360 -9.98 -16.98 -6.54
CA GLN A 360 -10.86 -15.82 -6.74
C GLN A 360 -10.13 -14.50 -6.45
N ILE A 361 -9.34 -14.45 -5.38
CA ILE A 361 -8.50 -13.28 -5.04
C ILE A 361 -7.41 -13.07 -6.10
N ALA A 362 -6.79 -14.13 -6.62
CA ALA A 362 -5.81 -14.02 -7.70
C ALA A 362 -6.42 -13.50 -9.01
N GLN A 363 -7.65 -13.92 -9.33
CA GLN A 363 -8.40 -13.39 -10.48
C GLN A 363 -8.76 -11.92 -10.29
N LEU A 364 -9.19 -11.53 -9.08
CA LEU A 364 -9.44 -10.13 -8.74
C LEU A 364 -8.17 -9.27 -8.90
N ALA A 365 -7.03 -9.77 -8.43
CA ALA A 365 -5.73 -9.12 -8.62
C ALA A 365 -5.40 -8.94 -10.11
N LEU A 366 -5.62 -9.96 -10.92
CA LEU A 366 -5.40 -9.90 -12.37
C LEU A 366 -6.28 -8.82 -13.03
N SER A 367 -7.55 -8.72 -12.65
CA SER A 367 -8.45 -7.66 -13.14
C SER A 367 -8.00 -6.26 -12.70
N CYS A 368 -7.53 -6.10 -11.46
CA CYS A 368 -6.97 -4.84 -10.97
C CYS A 368 -5.69 -4.44 -11.71
N LEU A 369 -4.88 -5.41 -12.12
CA LEU A 369 -3.61 -5.22 -12.83
C LEU A 369 -3.77 -5.08 -14.36
N GLY A 370 -5.00 -4.93 -14.86
CA GLY A 370 -5.28 -4.75 -16.29
C GLY A 370 -4.56 -3.54 -16.88
N SER A 371 -4.06 -3.67 -18.11
CA SER A 371 -3.31 -2.58 -18.79
C SER A 371 -4.18 -1.36 -19.07
N GLU A 372 -5.45 -1.60 -19.43
CA GLU A 372 -6.40 -0.55 -19.74
C GLU A 372 -7.16 -0.11 -18.48
N PRO A 373 -7.07 1.17 -18.04
CA PRO A 373 -7.67 1.63 -16.78
C PRO A 373 -9.17 1.39 -16.68
N LYS A 374 -9.90 1.56 -17.80
CA LYS A 374 -11.36 1.41 -17.82
C LYS A 374 -11.83 -0.02 -17.58
N MET A 375 -10.98 -1.01 -17.82
CA MET A 375 -11.28 -2.44 -17.62
C MET A 375 -11.04 -2.90 -16.17
N ARG A 376 -10.32 -2.11 -15.37
CA ARG A 376 -10.11 -2.40 -13.96
C ARG A 376 -11.44 -2.23 -13.20
N PRO A 377 -11.74 -3.01 -12.16
CA PRO A 377 -12.91 -2.78 -11.33
C PRO A 377 -12.80 -1.43 -10.59
N SER A 378 -13.91 -0.92 -10.09
CA SER A 378 -13.94 0.12 -9.06
C SER A 378 -13.58 -0.49 -7.70
N MET A 379 -13.09 0.33 -6.76
CA MET A 379 -12.79 -0.16 -5.42
C MET A 379 -14.05 -0.63 -4.67
N LYS A 380 -15.24 -0.09 -5.00
CA LYS A 380 -16.51 -0.61 -4.49
C LYS A 380 -16.78 -2.05 -4.94
N GLU A 381 -16.53 -2.37 -6.21
CA GLU A 381 -16.65 -3.75 -6.72
C GLU A 381 -15.59 -4.68 -6.13
N VAL A 382 -14.37 -4.16 -5.89
CA VAL A 382 -13.29 -4.91 -5.21
C VAL A 382 -13.70 -5.28 -3.79
N VAL A 383 -14.23 -4.34 -3.00
CA VAL A 383 -14.72 -4.58 -1.63
C VAL A 383 -15.80 -5.65 -1.63
N ALA A 384 -16.84 -5.47 -2.45
CA ALA A 384 -17.95 -6.44 -2.53
C ALA A 384 -17.47 -7.84 -2.93
N THR A 385 -16.48 -7.94 -3.83
CA THR A 385 -15.90 -9.22 -4.23
C THR A 385 -15.15 -9.89 -3.08
N LEU A 386 -14.34 -9.14 -2.32
CA LEU A 386 -13.58 -9.68 -1.20
C LEU A 386 -14.47 -10.13 -0.03
N GLU A 387 -15.49 -9.34 0.32
CA GLU A 387 -16.47 -9.68 1.36
C GLU A 387 -17.31 -10.92 0.97
N GLN A 388 -17.63 -11.05 -0.32
CA GLN A 388 -18.30 -12.24 -0.84
C GLN A 388 -17.41 -13.49 -0.74
N ILE A 389 -16.09 -13.35 -0.91
CA ILE A 389 -15.13 -14.44 -0.74
C ILE A 389 -15.03 -14.84 0.74
N GLU A 390 -14.90 -13.86 1.64
CA GLU A 390 -14.84 -14.08 3.09
C GLU A 390 -16.09 -14.83 3.62
N SER A 391 -17.28 -14.34 3.28
CA SER A 391 -18.55 -14.95 3.73
C SER A 391 -18.81 -16.37 3.21
N VAL A 392 -18.20 -16.76 2.09
CA VAL A 392 -18.33 -18.12 1.53
C VAL A 392 -17.39 -19.10 2.23
N ASP A 393 -16.21 -18.63 2.65
CA ASP A 393 -15.23 -19.45 3.36
C ASP A 393 -15.63 -19.70 4.83
N GLU A 394 -16.39 -18.79 5.46
CA GLU A 394 -16.87 -18.98 6.84
C GLU A 394 -17.97 -20.05 6.97
N ARG A 395 -18.62 -20.48 5.89
CA ARG A 395 -19.63 -21.54 5.95
C ARG A 395 -18.94 -22.89 6.12
N PRO A 396 -19.16 -23.62 7.24
CA PRO A 396 -18.66 -24.98 7.36
C PRO A 396 -19.27 -25.81 6.21
N GLY A 397 -18.42 -26.35 5.34
CA GLY A 397 -18.88 -27.25 4.29
C GLY A 397 -19.69 -28.39 4.94
N PRO A 398 -20.79 -28.85 4.31
CA PRO A 398 -21.57 -29.95 4.87
C PRO A 398 -20.63 -31.12 5.11
N THR A 399 -20.56 -31.56 6.37
CA THR A 399 -19.85 -32.76 6.76
C THR A 399 -20.31 -33.87 5.82
N ARG A 400 -19.44 -34.32 4.92
CA ARG A 400 -19.68 -35.54 4.15
C ARG A 400 -19.74 -36.65 5.19
N LYS A 401 -20.96 -36.95 5.67
CA LYS A 401 -21.23 -38.19 6.39
C LYS A 401 -20.70 -39.30 5.48
N ALA A 402 -19.63 -39.95 5.93
CA ALA A 402 -19.12 -41.14 5.28
C ALA A 402 -20.28 -42.12 5.21
N THR A 403 -20.83 -42.30 4.02
CA THR A 403 -21.75 -43.39 3.74
C THR A 403 -20.93 -44.66 3.85
N ASN A 404 -21.08 -45.35 4.99
CA ASN A 404 -20.60 -46.71 5.20
C ASN A 404 -21.31 -47.61 4.18
N ASN A 405 -20.69 -47.77 3.01
CA ASN A 405 -21.09 -48.79 2.06
C ASN A 405 -20.46 -50.12 2.50
N SER A 406 -21.18 -50.83 3.38
CA SER A 406 -20.90 -52.22 3.69
C SER A 406 -21.08 -53.04 2.41
N ARG A 407 -19.97 -53.44 1.78
CA ARG A 407 -19.96 -54.39 0.68
C ARG A 407 -20.30 -55.77 1.25
N ASN A 408 -21.55 -56.17 1.03
CA ASN A 408 -22.04 -57.52 1.27
C ASN A 408 -21.38 -58.47 0.25
N THR A 409 -20.36 -59.22 0.68
CA THR A 409 -19.73 -60.26 -0.14
C THR A 409 -20.45 -61.58 0.10
N LYS A 410 -21.14 -62.08 -0.93
CA LYS A 410 -21.78 -63.40 -0.93
C LYS A 410 -20.70 -64.48 -0.99
N SER A 411 -20.73 -65.37 0.01
CA SER A 411 -19.93 -66.59 0.12
C SER A 411 -20.39 -67.67 -0.88
N TYR A 412 -19.49 -68.16 -1.73
CA TYR A 412 -19.61 -69.47 -2.39
C TYR A 412 -18.73 -70.48 -1.64
N ARG A 413 -19.32 -71.61 -1.25
CA ARG A 413 -18.66 -72.76 -0.62
C ARG A 413 -18.13 -73.72 -1.69
N HIS A 414 -16.85 -74.02 -1.62
CA HIS A 414 -16.17 -75.29 -1.95
C HIS A 414 -14.89 -75.24 -1.11
N GLY A 415 -14.48 -76.20 -0.27
CA GLY A 415 -14.57 -77.65 -0.35
C GLY A 415 -13.15 -78.17 -0.57
N GLY A 416 -12.46 -78.63 0.49
CA GLY A 416 -11.26 -79.50 0.36
C GLY A 416 -10.00 -79.12 1.15
N SER A 417 -9.68 -80.01 2.09
CA SER A 417 -8.34 -80.49 2.54
C SER A 417 -7.35 -79.56 3.28
N ASP A 418 -7.18 -79.89 4.57
CA ASP A 418 -5.94 -80.15 5.32
C ASP A 418 -4.64 -79.39 4.97
N HIS A 419 -4.17 -78.58 5.92
CA HIS A 419 -2.87 -78.78 6.62
C HIS A 419 -2.69 -77.71 7.73
N ARG A 420 -2.27 -78.16 8.91
CA ARG A 420 -1.81 -77.37 10.08
C ARG A 420 -0.26 -77.43 10.11
N PRO A 421 0.45 -76.78 11.06
CA PRO A 421 0.50 -75.39 11.54
C PRO A 421 1.92 -74.78 11.37
N LEU A 422 2.12 -73.46 11.43
CA LEU A 422 3.33 -72.90 12.07
C LEU A 422 3.03 -71.55 12.75
N ARG A 423 3.25 -71.54 14.07
CA ARG A 423 3.34 -70.35 14.94
C ARG A 423 4.70 -69.71 14.75
N HIS A 424 4.77 -68.38 14.69
CA HIS A 424 5.93 -67.64 15.16
C HIS A 424 5.51 -66.39 15.95
N SER A 425 6.06 -66.31 17.15
CA SER A 425 5.92 -65.26 18.16
C SER A 425 6.73 -63.99 17.83
N PRO A 426 6.44 -62.83 18.44
CA PRO A 426 7.11 -61.56 18.15
C PRO A 426 8.43 -61.36 18.94
N PRO A 427 9.36 -60.50 18.47
CA PRO A 427 10.58 -60.19 19.22
C PRO A 427 10.36 -59.03 20.24
N PRO A 428 11.17 -58.98 21.33
CA PRO A 428 10.92 -58.11 22.49
C PRO A 428 11.65 -56.77 22.47
N LEU A 429 11.14 -55.87 23.32
CA LEU A 429 11.54 -54.49 23.61
C LEU A 429 12.96 -54.37 24.23
N HIS A 430 13.70 -53.33 23.84
CA HIS A 430 14.98 -52.93 24.45
C HIS A 430 14.81 -52.06 25.73
N PRO A 431 15.71 -52.18 26.73
CA PRO A 431 15.68 -51.39 27.98
C PRO A 431 16.53 -50.10 27.93
N PRO A 432 16.41 -49.19 28.92
CA PRO A 432 16.85 -47.79 28.82
C PRO A 432 18.34 -47.58 29.13
N ARG A 433 18.93 -46.55 28.49
CA ARG A 433 20.32 -46.11 28.69
C ARG A 433 20.48 -45.26 29.95
N LYS A 434 21.58 -45.52 30.67
CA LYS A 434 22.08 -44.78 31.84
C LYS A 434 22.94 -43.58 31.41
N ASP A 435 22.80 -42.47 32.11
CA ASP A 435 23.69 -41.30 32.09
C ASP A 435 25.05 -41.60 32.77
N PRO A 436 26.13 -40.88 32.40
CA PRO A 436 27.32 -40.76 33.24
C PRO A 436 27.53 -39.34 33.80
N ILE A 437 28.02 -39.33 35.03
CA ILE A 437 28.37 -38.19 35.89
C ILE A 437 29.86 -37.81 35.72
N ARG A 438 30.12 -36.48 35.70
CA ARG A 438 31.33 -35.69 36.07
C ARG A 438 32.72 -35.96 35.46
N SER A 439 33.39 -34.84 35.13
CA SER A 439 34.58 -34.39 35.90
C SER A 439 34.85 -32.88 35.73
N ARG A 440 35.20 -32.24 36.85
CA ARG A 440 35.85 -30.92 36.96
C ARG A 440 37.31 -31.02 36.52
N THR A 441 37.81 -29.98 35.87
CA THR A 441 39.04 -29.22 36.21
C THR A 441 38.92 -27.85 35.59
#